data_AF-A0A8J6HWW0-F1
#
_entry.id   AF-A0A8J6HWW0-F1
#
_cell.length_a   1.000
_cell.length_b   1.000
_cell.length_c   1.000
_cell.angle_alpha   90.00
_cell.angle_beta   90.00
_cell.angle_gamma   90.00
#
_symmetry.space_group_name_H-M   'P 1'
#
loop_
_entity.id
_entity.type
_entity.pdbx_description
1 polymer ?
#
loop_
_entity_poly.entity_id
_entity_poly.type
_entity_poly.pdbx_seq_one_letter_code
_entity_poly.pdbx_strand_id
1 'polypeptide(L)'
;MAFLNVDGVMYCAIGFVPSGLIPMESMPAPQTLLQPIDFVPPGFMPMVPGRMPPMMPPPMVPGTMPPMMPLTMPPIVPGAATSNGLDCPKENSRVSLTENTPYTRSPSHRQRKNRRRQNTSPETKMKIWSKQSGVPRNCVGSVMTEKCFWCLLQPHLLTQEQMYHFGFPMESYEDGTILFKIDNTPFARTRPSFNVNACDSSPKECMKSHECIQRRCVRCSKAFFVTAKGYLTQEQCIYHWGKLRSTPGQGYKTLYTCCRGKPDAPGCTNCELHVWNGYEAGVNRNCEGFVKTHPAEYPAEDGFHGVYAVDCEMSYTVAGLELTKVTVVAVDGAVAYQTLVNPKNPIVDCNTRFSGITQRDLKVGPTKSLPQVQDDLRVFIRAETLLIGHGLENDLRALKMIHSNVVDTSISFPHHKGPPFRYSLKQLMGTYLNRDIQCGTNGHDSYEDASACIQLMVFKVQVEEARLV
;
A
#
# COMPACT_ATOMS: atom_id res chain seq x y z
N MET A 1 -43.30 -8.78 -31.33
CA MET A 1 -43.00 -7.78 -30.29
C MET A 1 -43.98 -6.63 -30.46
N ALA A 2 -44.84 -6.38 -29.47
CA ALA A 2 -45.75 -5.25 -29.48
C ALA A 2 -45.35 -4.29 -28.36
N PHE A 3 -45.19 -3.01 -28.69
CA PHE A 3 -44.92 -1.95 -27.71
C PHE A 3 -46.24 -1.22 -27.43
N LEU A 4 -46.65 -1.17 -26.16
CA LEU A 4 -47.76 -0.33 -25.71
C LEU A 4 -47.18 0.89 -25.00
N ASN A 5 -47.66 2.07 -25.39
CA ASN A 5 -47.23 3.35 -24.85
C ASN A 5 -48.37 3.91 -23.98
N VAL A 6 -48.14 4.00 -22.67
CA VAL A 6 -49.01 4.70 -21.74
C VAL A 6 -48.12 5.52 -20.81
N ASP A 7 -48.36 6.84 -20.75
CA ASP A 7 -47.66 7.83 -19.94
C ASP A 7 -46.12 7.92 -20.08
N GLY A 8 -45.62 7.74 -21.32
CA GLY A 8 -44.26 8.17 -21.69
C GLY A 8 -43.12 7.31 -21.17
N VAL A 9 -43.40 6.10 -20.67
CA VAL A 9 -42.38 5.12 -20.27
C VAL A 9 -42.58 3.82 -21.04
N MET A 10 -41.56 3.39 -21.78
CA MET A 10 -41.61 2.16 -22.58
C MET A 10 -41.28 0.95 -21.70
N TYR A 11 -42.21 0.02 -21.54
CA TYR A 11 -41.99 -1.27 -20.86
C TYR A 11 -41.87 -2.40 -21.89
N CYS A 12 -40.84 -3.24 -21.75
CA CYS A 12 -40.70 -4.47 -22.52
C CYS A 12 -41.28 -5.64 -21.71
N ALA A 13 -42.42 -6.17 -22.15
CA ALA A 13 -43.00 -7.37 -21.57
C ALA A 13 -42.62 -8.59 -22.42
N ILE A 14 -41.86 -9.53 -21.86
CA ILE A 14 -41.60 -10.83 -22.48
C ILE A 14 -42.55 -11.84 -21.84
N GLY A 15 -43.58 -12.22 -22.60
CA GLY A 15 -44.55 -13.24 -22.21
C GLY A 15 -44.00 -14.64 -22.44
N PHE A 16 -44.19 -15.49 -21.42
CA PHE A 16 -43.96 -16.94 -21.45
C PHE A 16 -45.09 -17.64 -22.22
N VAL A 17 -44.76 -18.63 -23.05
CA VAL A 17 -45.72 -19.57 -23.66
C VAL A 17 -45.23 -21.00 -23.37
N PRO A 18 -46.06 -21.91 -22.83
CA PRO A 18 -45.66 -23.30 -22.63
C PRO A 18 -46.30 -24.28 -23.65
N SER A 19 -45.61 -25.41 -23.83
CA SER A 19 -46.09 -26.77 -24.23
C SER A 19 -45.83 -27.23 -25.67
N GLY A 20 -45.25 -28.43 -25.81
CA GLY A 20 -45.31 -29.26 -27.03
C GLY A 20 -44.21 -30.32 -27.19
N LEU A 21 -44.60 -31.60 -27.23
CA LEU A 21 -43.83 -32.86 -27.16
C LEU A 21 -43.13 -33.36 -28.46
N ILE A 22 -41.96 -34.06 -28.30
CA ILE A 22 -41.47 -35.33 -28.94
C ILE A 22 -41.09 -35.31 -30.47
N PRO A 23 -40.17 -36.15 -31.05
CA PRO A 23 -39.49 -37.37 -30.56
C PRO A 23 -37.95 -37.49 -30.70
N MET A 24 -37.47 -38.60 -30.11
CA MET A 24 -36.13 -39.21 -30.16
C MET A 24 -35.64 -39.59 -31.56
N GLU A 25 -34.32 -39.45 -31.77
CA GLU A 25 -33.56 -40.35 -32.63
C GLU A 25 -32.12 -40.53 -32.09
N SER A 26 -31.64 -41.76 -32.24
CA SER A 26 -30.50 -42.45 -31.63
C SER A 26 -29.11 -42.07 -32.17
N MET A 27 -28.06 -42.18 -31.35
CA MET A 27 -26.72 -42.79 -31.65
C MET A 27 -25.70 -42.57 -30.49
N PRO A 28 -24.61 -43.37 -30.38
CA PRO A 28 -24.35 -44.22 -29.21
C PRO A 28 -23.26 -43.75 -28.23
N ALA A 29 -23.21 -44.47 -27.10
CA ALA A 29 -22.37 -44.29 -25.92
C ALA A 29 -20.86 -44.56 -26.13
N PRO A 30 -19.98 -43.90 -25.34
CA PRO A 30 -18.55 -44.16 -25.37
C PRO A 30 -18.17 -45.41 -24.58
N GLN A 31 -17.34 -46.27 -25.19
CA GLN A 31 -16.78 -47.46 -24.59
C GLN A 31 -15.65 -47.12 -23.61
N THR A 32 -15.81 -47.62 -22.39
CA THR A 32 -14.79 -47.80 -21.36
C THR A 32 -13.78 -48.88 -21.77
N LEU A 33 -12.49 -48.57 -21.65
CA LEU A 33 -11.41 -49.56 -21.66
C LEU A 33 -10.49 -49.28 -20.47
N LEU A 34 -10.80 -49.97 -19.37
CA LEU A 34 -9.89 -50.21 -18.24
C LEU A 34 -8.96 -51.35 -18.65
N GLN A 35 -7.65 -51.16 -18.50
CA GLN A 35 -6.70 -52.26 -18.32
C GLN A 35 -5.65 -51.89 -17.25
N PRO A 36 -5.15 -52.90 -16.52
CA PRO A 36 -4.66 -52.75 -15.14
C PRO A 36 -3.17 -52.36 -15.07
N ILE A 37 -2.81 -51.63 -14.01
CA ILE A 37 -1.43 -51.31 -13.66
C ILE A 37 -1.03 -52.23 -12.50
N ASP A 38 -0.08 -53.12 -12.77
CA ASP A 38 0.51 -54.02 -11.78
C ASP A 38 1.44 -53.26 -10.81
N PHE A 39 1.33 -53.65 -9.54
CA PHE A 39 2.07 -53.15 -8.40
C PHE A 39 3.36 -53.98 -8.23
N VAL A 40 4.54 -53.35 -8.22
CA VAL A 40 5.84 -54.01 -7.93
C VAL A 40 6.59 -53.22 -6.85
N PRO A 41 7.04 -53.86 -5.74
CA PRO A 41 7.74 -53.21 -4.61
C PRO A 41 9.25 -53.00 -4.88
N PRO A 42 9.95 -52.18 -4.05
CA PRO A 42 11.25 -51.60 -4.43
C PRO A 42 12.42 -52.54 -4.14
N GLY A 43 13.40 -52.60 -5.06
CA GLY A 43 14.65 -53.32 -4.83
C GLY A 43 15.70 -53.11 -5.93
N PHE A 44 16.89 -52.69 -5.49
CA PHE A 44 18.19 -52.87 -6.14
C PHE A 44 18.47 -52.20 -7.50
N MET A 45 19.18 -51.07 -7.44
CA MET A 45 19.96 -50.54 -8.58
C MET A 45 21.39 -51.14 -8.57
N PRO A 46 21.94 -51.53 -9.73
CA PRO A 46 23.31 -52.05 -9.83
C PRO A 46 24.35 -50.92 -9.81
N MET A 47 25.47 -51.19 -9.16
CA MET A 47 26.64 -50.31 -9.09
C MET A 47 27.43 -50.29 -10.40
N VAL A 48 27.84 -49.09 -10.83
CA VAL A 48 28.92 -48.88 -11.81
C VAL A 48 29.99 -47.99 -11.16
N PRO A 49 31.29 -48.34 -11.26
CA PRO A 49 32.33 -47.79 -10.41
C PRO A 49 32.95 -46.51 -10.96
N GLY A 50 33.40 -45.63 -10.05
CA GLY A 50 34.53 -44.74 -10.31
C GLY A 50 34.24 -43.24 -10.31
N ARG A 51 34.36 -42.61 -9.13
CA ARG A 51 35.17 -41.41 -8.85
C ARG A 51 34.87 -40.96 -7.42
N MET A 52 35.86 -41.09 -6.54
CA MET A 52 35.78 -40.57 -5.17
C MET A 52 35.84 -39.04 -5.19
N PRO A 53 34.88 -38.32 -4.58
CA PRO A 53 35.08 -36.93 -4.18
C PRO A 53 35.90 -36.87 -2.88
N PRO A 54 36.68 -35.80 -2.65
CA PRO A 54 37.61 -35.72 -1.53
C PRO A 54 36.89 -35.63 -0.17
N MET A 55 37.44 -36.35 0.81
CA MET A 55 36.97 -36.40 2.20
C MET A 55 36.98 -35.00 2.83
N MET A 56 35.85 -34.62 3.43
CA MET A 56 35.79 -33.49 4.36
C MET A 56 36.47 -33.85 5.69
N PRO A 57 37.22 -32.94 6.32
CA PRO A 57 37.83 -33.19 7.62
C PRO A 57 36.78 -33.19 8.76
N PRO A 58 37.01 -33.94 9.85
CA PRO A 58 36.07 -34.10 10.95
C PRO A 58 35.90 -32.80 11.77
N PRO A 59 34.75 -32.64 12.47
CA PRO A 59 34.46 -31.45 13.27
C PRO A 59 35.35 -31.39 14.52
N MET A 60 35.92 -30.20 14.78
CA MET A 60 36.68 -29.92 15.99
C MET A 60 35.74 -29.66 17.17
N VAL A 61 35.98 -30.36 18.28
CA VAL A 61 35.30 -30.21 19.58
C VAL A 61 35.90 -29.00 20.33
N PRO A 62 35.13 -28.25 21.14
CA PRO A 62 35.52 -26.92 21.61
C PRO A 62 36.53 -26.96 22.76
N GLY A 63 37.65 -26.27 22.58
CA GLY A 63 38.69 -26.06 23.60
C GLY A 63 38.76 -24.61 24.03
N THR A 64 38.32 -24.39 25.27
CA THR A 64 38.65 -23.31 26.23
C THR A 64 39.77 -22.33 25.85
N MET A 65 39.45 -21.02 25.89
CA MET A 65 40.39 -19.91 26.08
C MET A 65 39.88 -18.97 27.19
N PRO A 66 40.76 -18.28 27.94
CA PRO A 66 40.53 -17.75 29.29
C PRO A 66 39.90 -16.35 29.31
N PRO A 67 39.45 -15.86 30.49
CA PRO A 67 38.70 -14.61 30.61
C PRO A 67 39.61 -13.38 30.49
N MET A 68 39.22 -12.40 29.67
CA MET A 68 39.80 -11.06 29.72
C MET A 68 39.09 -10.20 30.77
N MET A 69 39.91 -9.63 31.64
CA MET A 69 39.55 -8.78 32.76
C MET A 69 39.15 -7.35 32.33
N PRO A 70 38.41 -6.62 33.20
CA PRO A 70 37.78 -5.35 32.87
C PRO A 70 38.76 -4.18 32.85
N LEU A 71 38.62 -3.29 31.86
CA LEU A 71 39.34 -2.02 31.81
C LEU A 71 38.69 -1.01 32.77
N THR A 72 39.45 -0.67 33.80
CA THR A 72 39.19 0.35 34.81
C THR A 72 39.40 1.76 34.26
N MET A 73 38.45 2.66 34.55
CA MET A 73 38.55 4.11 34.39
C MET A 73 39.38 4.75 35.51
N PRO A 74 40.24 5.76 35.23
CA PRO A 74 40.76 6.68 36.24
C PRO A 74 40.16 8.11 36.10
N PRO A 75 40.33 8.97 37.13
CA PRO A 75 39.29 9.92 37.57
C PRO A 75 39.42 11.36 37.02
N ILE A 76 38.34 12.13 37.26
CA ILE A 76 38.18 13.56 37.00
C ILE A 76 38.75 14.40 38.17
N VAL A 77 39.19 15.65 37.85
CA VAL A 77 38.98 16.96 38.55
C VAL A 77 40.29 17.81 38.53
N PRO A 78 40.29 19.16 38.37
CA PRO A 78 39.57 20.08 37.46
C PRO A 78 40.50 21.17 36.81
N GLY A 79 39.97 22.03 35.94
CA GLY A 79 40.45 23.44 35.85
C GLY A 79 40.48 24.14 34.49
N ALA A 80 39.63 25.17 34.36
CA ALA A 80 39.70 26.38 33.50
C ALA A 80 39.60 26.20 31.97
N ALA A 81 38.46 26.49 31.34
CA ALA A 81 37.91 27.81 30.97
C ALA A 81 38.25 28.20 29.51
N THR A 82 37.25 28.24 28.63
CA THR A 82 36.63 29.48 28.11
C THR A 82 35.70 29.21 26.90
N SER A 83 34.45 29.69 27.03
CA SER A 83 33.62 30.40 26.05
C SER A 83 33.24 29.75 24.70
N ASN A 84 31.99 29.29 24.58
CA ASN A 84 30.88 29.99 23.91
C ASN A 84 29.79 28.98 23.45
N GLY A 85 28.74 28.86 24.27
CA GLY A 85 27.47 28.25 23.87
C GLY A 85 26.43 29.33 23.63
N LEU A 86 25.51 29.10 22.69
CA LEU A 86 24.19 29.73 22.69
C LEU A 86 23.15 28.71 22.22
N ASP A 87 22.24 28.42 23.13
CA ASP A 87 21.12 27.50 23.10
C ASP A 87 19.83 28.21 22.67
N CYS A 88 18.79 27.41 22.38
CA CYS A 88 17.41 27.81 22.09
C CYS A 88 16.76 28.74 23.14
N PRO A 89 15.75 29.56 22.78
CA PRO A 89 14.82 30.10 23.77
C PRO A 89 13.43 29.45 23.71
N LYS A 90 12.98 29.01 24.89
CA LYS A 90 11.58 29.05 25.34
C LYS A 90 11.44 30.28 26.24
N GLU A 91 10.33 31.00 26.18
CA GLU A 91 9.87 31.81 27.31
C GLU A 91 8.36 32.08 27.26
N ASN A 92 7.77 32.24 28.43
CA ASN A 92 6.34 32.37 28.70
C ASN A 92 6.13 33.49 29.74
N SER A 93 5.01 34.24 29.62
CA SER A 93 4.30 35.03 30.68
C SER A 93 4.94 36.38 31.14
N ARG A 94 4.28 37.52 31.46
CA ARG A 94 2.87 38.01 31.56
C ARG A 94 2.84 39.53 31.96
N VAL A 95 1.67 40.20 31.80
CA VAL A 95 1.11 41.42 32.49
C VAL A 95 1.38 42.77 31.77
N SER A 96 0.47 43.73 31.50
CA SER A 96 -0.96 44.04 31.84
C SER A 96 -1.58 45.12 30.91
N LEU A 97 -2.90 45.00 30.67
CA LEU A 97 -3.98 46.02 30.57
C LEU A 97 -3.77 47.37 29.83
N THR A 98 -4.58 47.60 28.78
CA THR A 98 -5.55 48.71 28.65
C THR A 98 -6.66 48.36 27.65
N GLU A 99 -7.85 48.91 27.89
CA GLU A 99 -9.14 48.67 27.23
C GLU A 99 -9.27 49.36 25.86
N ASN A 100 -10.01 48.74 24.92
CA ASN A 100 -11.08 49.40 24.14
C ASN A 100 -11.87 48.39 23.27
N THR A 101 -13.17 48.67 23.14
CA THR A 101 -14.33 47.85 22.73
C THR A 101 -14.59 47.77 21.20
N PRO A 102 -15.59 47.01 20.71
CA PRO A 102 -15.46 46.15 19.52
C PRO A 102 -16.07 46.72 18.23
N TYR A 103 -15.51 46.30 17.08
CA TYR A 103 -16.19 46.39 15.78
C TYR A 103 -16.53 44.99 15.26
N THR A 104 -17.82 44.69 15.26
CA THR A 104 -18.41 43.49 14.65
C THR A 104 -18.38 43.60 13.13
N ARG A 105 -17.73 42.64 12.45
CA ARG A 105 -17.91 42.42 11.00
C ARG A 105 -18.72 41.14 10.78
N SER A 106 -19.96 41.32 10.34
CA SER A 106 -20.86 40.26 9.91
C SER A 106 -20.35 39.58 8.63
N PRO A 107 -20.51 38.24 8.46
CA PRO A 107 -20.11 37.56 7.24
C PRO A 107 -21.01 37.92 6.04
N SER A 108 -20.41 38.02 4.86
CA SER A 108 -21.09 38.39 3.61
C SER A 108 -22.14 37.35 3.17
N HIS A 109 -23.15 37.82 2.42
CA HIS A 109 -24.30 37.07 1.89
C HIS A 109 -23.93 35.79 1.11
N ARG A 110 -22.67 35.66 0.66
CA ARG A 110 -22.15 34.50 -0.09
C ARG A 110 -21.73 33.31 0.80
N GLN A 111 -21.50 33.53 2.10
CA GLN A 111 -21.16 32.46 3.07
C GLN A 111 -22.41 31.78 3.67
N ARG A 112 -23.61 32.33 3.46
CA ARG A 112 -24.87 31.81 4.02
C ARG A 112 -25.50 30.67 3.19
N LYS A 113 -25.14 30.54 1.90
CA LYS A 113 -25.75 29.54 0.98
C LYS A 113 -25.11 28.15 1.01
N ASN A 114 -23.87 27.98 1.45
CA ASN A 114 -23.22 26.66 1.53
C ASN A 114 -23.51 25.90 2.84
N ARG A 115 -24.18 26.52 3.81
CA ARG A 115 -24.54 25.86 5.09
C ARG A 115 -25.90 25.13 5.06
N ARG A 116 -26.64 25.22 3.96
CA ARG A 116 -28.04 24.72 3.87
C ARG A 116 -28.22 23.41 3.07
N ARG A 117 -27.16 22.77 2.58
CA ARG A 117 -27.24 21.50 1.80
C ARG A 117 -26.62 20.27 2.47
N GLN A 118 -26.27 20.33 3.75
CA GLN A 118 -25.80 19.17 4.52
C GLN A 118 -26.58 18.98 5.84
N ASN A 119 -27.90 19.18 5.82
CA ASN A 119 -28.74 18.75 6.94
C ASN A 119 -29.25 17.33 6.69
N THR A 120 -28.36 16.35 6.86
CA THR A 120 -28.74 15.14 7.59
C THR A 120 -27.88 15.17 8.86
N SER A 121 -28.54 15.41 10.01
CA SER A 121 -27.86 15.49 11.31
C SER A 121 -27.11 14.18 11.58
N PRO A 122 -25.87 14.22 12.12
CA PRO A 122 -25.16 13.03 12.58
C PRO A 122 -26.00 12.12 13.49
N GLU A 123 -26.90 12.72 14.28
CA GLU A 123 -27.80 12.02 15.20
C GLU A 123 -28.80 11.08 14.49
N THR A 124 -29.22 11.41 13.27
CA THR A 124 -30.19 10.59 12.53
C THR A 124 -29.54 9.33 11.97
N LYS A 125 -28.25 9.40 11.59
CA LYS A 125 -27.47 8.21 11.19
C LYS A 125 -27.14 7.32 12.39
N MET A 126 -26.83 7.91 13.55
CA MET A 126 -26.56 7.17 14.80
C MET A 126 -27.79 6.46 15.38
N LYS A 127 -29.00 7.04 15.26
CA LYS A 127 -30.25 6.39 15.71
C LYS A 127 -30.67 5.20 14.85
N ILE A 128 -30.23 5.15 13.59
CA ILE A 128 -30.43 3.99 12.71
C ILE A 128 -29.38 2.91 13.04
N TRP A 129 -28.15 3.32 13.35
CA TRP A 129 -27.04 2.45 13.74
C TRP A 129 -27.36 1.59 14.97
N SER A 130 -27.90 2.16 16.05
CA SER A 130 -28.22 1.39 17.27
C SER A 130 -29.33 0.33 17.10
N LYS A 131 -30.11 0.38 16.03
CA LYS A 131 -31.20 -0.57 15.75
C LYS A 131 -30.83 -1.68 14.76
N GLN A 132 -29.72 -1.57 14.02
CA GLN A 132 -29.39 -2.49 12.92
C GLN A 132 -28.08 -3.29 13.11
N SER A 133 -27.15 -2.88 13.97
CA SER A 133 -25.79 -3.45 13.98
C SER A 133 -25.45 -4.40 15.13
N GLY A 134 -26.37 -4.69 16.07
CA GLY A 134 -26.12 -5.69 17.13
C GLY A 134 -24.87 -5.40 18.00
N VAL A 135 -24.36 -4.16 18.01
CA VAL A 135 -23.17 -3.78 18.77
C VAL A 135 -23.45 -4.02 20.26
N PRO A 136 -22.70 -4.91 20.93
CA PRO A 136 -22.87 -5.14 22.36
C PRO A 136 -22.63 -3.84 23.13
N ARG A 137 -23.57 -3.43 23.98
CA ARG A 137 -23.50 -2.18 24.78
C ARG A 137 -22.37 -2.14 25.83
N ASN A 138 -21.46 -3.12 25.83
CA ASN A 138 -20.43 -3.30 26.86
C ASN A 138 -19.01 -2.92 26.41
N CYS A 139 -18.80 -2.21 25.30
CA CYS A 139 -17.47 -1.68 24.95
C CYS A 139 -17.08 -0.40 25.72
N VAL A 140 -17.91 0.08 26.66
CA VAL A 140 -17.64 1.27 27.46
C VAL A 140 -16.84 0.90 28.71
N GLY A 141 -15.56 1.30 28.77
CA GLY A 141 -14.74 1.29 30.01
C GLY A 141 -13.88 0.04 30.26
N SER A 142 -13.89 -0.95 29.37
CA SER A 142 -13.01 -2.13 29.40
C SER A 142 -11.83 -1.97 28.45
N VAL A 143 -10.73 -2.71 28.71
CA VAL A 143 -9.68 -2.99 27.72
C VAL A 143 -10.36 -3.40 26.40
N MET A 144 -10.05 -2.71 25.31
CA MET A 144 -10.64 -2.98 24.00
C MET A 144 -10.19 -4.37 23.53
N THR A 145 -11.12 -5.30 23.44
CA THR A 145 -10.84 -6.63 22.89
C THR A 145 -10.73 -6.56 21.38
N GLU A 146 -10.00 -7.50 20.76
CA GLU A 146 -9.87 -7.55 19.30
C GLU A 146 -11.22 -7.67 18.59
N LYS A 147 -12.15 -8.42 19.18
CA LYS A 147 -13.52 -8.54 18.67
C LYS A 147 -14.29 -7.22 18.73
N CYS A 148 -14.20 -6.49 19.84
CA CYS A 148 -14.81 -5.17 19.93
C CYS A 148 -14.19 -4.23 18.87
N PHE A 149 -12.86 -4.27 18.71
CA PHE A 149 -12.17 -3.50 17.69
C PHE A 149 -12.65 -3.84 16.27
N TRP A 150 -12.77 -5.11 15.92
CA TRP A 150 -13.32 -5.58 14.64
C TRP A 150 -14.73 -5.05 14.37
N CYS A 151 -15.62 -5.07 15.37
CA CYS A 151 -16.97 -4.51 15.24
C CYS A 151 -16.93 -2.99 15.01
N LEU A 152 -16.07 -2.27 15.72
CA LEU A 152 -15.92 -0.82 15.61
C LEU A 152 -15.29 -0.39 14.28
N LEU A 153 -14.59 -1.29 13.58
CA LEU A 153 -14.01 -1.03 12.26
C LEU A 153 -15.01 -1.16 11.11
N GLN A 154 -16.13 -1.88 11.30
CA GLN A 154 -17.13 -2.11 10.24
C GLN A 154 -17.59 -0.82 9.53
N PRO A 155 -17.88 0.30 10.23
CA PRO A 155 -18.29 1.55 9.58
C PRO A 155 -17.17 2.24 8.78
N HIS A 156 -15.91 1.81 8.96
CA HIS A 156 -14.72 2.38 8.30
C HIS A 156 -14.28 1.57 7.08
N LEU A 157 -14.98 0.48 6.75
CA LEU A 157 -14.71 -0.30 5.55
C LEU A 157 -14.98 0.53 4.30
N LEU A 158 -14.08 0.42 3.33
CA LEU A 158 -14.25 1.04 2.03
C LEU A 158 -15.41 0.38 1.29
N THR A 159 -16.32 1.20 0.76
CA THR A 159 -17.30 0.71 -0.19
C THR A 159 -16.60 0.37 -1.51
N GLN A 160 -17.21 -0.48 -2.32
CA GLN A 160 -16.64 -0.83 -3.62
C GLN A 160 -16.51 0.39 -4.55
N GLU A 161 -17.42 1.35 -4.47
CA GLU A 161 -17.31 2.61 -5.21
C GLU A 161 -16.06 3.40 -4.78
N GLN A 162 -15.79 3.46 -3.47
CA GLN A 162 -14.57 4.07 -2.94
C GLN A 162 -13.33 3.30 -3.39
N MET A 163 -13.35 1.96 -3.32
CA MET A 163 -12.26 1.11 -3.79
C MET A 163 -11.94 1.37 -5.27
N TYR A 164 -12.95 1.43 -6.14
CA TYR A 164 -12.78 1.80 -7.55
C TYR A 164 -12.15 3.19 -7.71
N HIS A 165 -12.70 4.17 -6.99
CA HIS A 165 -12.27 5.57 -7.08
C HIS A 165 -10.82 5.75 -6.64
N PHE A 166 -10.41 5.06 -5.58
CA PHE A 166 -9.05 5.15 -5.03
C PHE A 166 -8.05 4.20 -5.71
N GLY A 167 -8.49 3.38 -6.67
CA GLY A 167 -7.60 2.57 -7.50
C GLY A 167 -7.20 1.24 -6.88
N PHE A 168 -8.03 0.69 -5.98
CA PHE A 168 -7.86 -0.67 -5.47
C PHE A 168 -8.13 -1.70 -6.57
N PRO A 169 -7.41 -2.84 -6.57
CA PRO A 169 -7.69 -3.95 -7.48
C PRO A 169 -9.04 -4.58 -7.14
N MET A 170 -9.89 -4.68 -8.14
CA MET A 170 -11.23 -5.24 -8.01
C MET A 170 -11.57 -6.13 -9.21
N GLU A 171 -12.54 -7.00 -9.00
CA GLU A 171 -13.13 -7.82 -10.06
C GLU A 171 -14.31 -7.07 -10.70
N SER A 172 -14.36 -7.06 -12.03
CA SER A 172 -15.46 -6.53 -12.83
C SER A 172 -16.71 -7.36 -12.62
N TYR A 173 -17.85 -6.67 -12.48
CA TYR A 173 -19.15 -7.32 -12.40
C TYR A 173 -19.61 -7.97 -13.70
N GLU A 174 -19.14 -7.46 -14.84
CA GLU A 174 -19.66 -7.85 -16.16
C GLU A 174 -19.01 -9.14 -16.66
N ASP A 175 -17.70 -9.28 -16.44
CA ASP A 175 -16.88 -10.29 -17.10
C ASP A 175 -15.83 -10.93 -16.18
N GLY A 176 -15.82 -10.60 -14.89
CA GLY A 176 -14.82 -11.11 -13.94
C GLY A 176 -13.40 -10.59 -14.17
N THR A 177 -13.21 -9.62 -15.09
CA THR A 177 -11.88 -9.08 -15.36
C THR A 177 -11.38 -8.24 -14.20
N ILE A 178 -10.09 -8.36 -13.91
CA ILE A 178 -9.47 -7.60 -12.82
C ILE A 178 -9.16 -6.19 -13.32
N LEU A 179 -9.66 -5.19 -12.61
CA LEU A 179 -9.48 -3.79 -12.94
C LEU A 179 -9.08 -2.94 -11.73
N PHE A 180 -8.30 -1.92 -12.01
CA PHE A 180 -8.09 -0.79 -11.12
C PHE A 180 -7.77 0.46 -11.91
N LYS A 181 -8.13 1.60 -11.32
CA LYS A 181 -7.89 2.90 -11.91
C LYS A 181 -6.58 3.48 -11.38
N ILE A 182 -5.72 3.91 -12.29
CA ILE A 182 -4.62 4.80 -11.98
C ILE A 182 -4.99 6.17 -12.48
N ASP A 183 -5.36 7.03 -11.55
CA ASP A 183 -5.59 8.43 -11.89
C ASP A 183 -4.29 9.05 -12.41
N ASN A 184 -4.41 9.71 -13.56
CA ASN A 184 -3.46 10.74 -13.99
C ASN A 184 -3.58 11.92 -13.03
N THR A 185 -3.16 11.78 -11.77
CA THR A 185 -3.16 12.92 -10.87
C THR A 185 -2.10 13.91 -11.40
N PRO A 186 -2.46 15.17 -11.70
CA PRO A 186 -1.51 16.20 -12.11
C PRO A 186 -0.53 16.59 -11.00
N PHE A 187 -0.57 15.91 -9.86
CA PHE A 187 0.28 16.13 -8.70
C PHE A 187 1.68 15.53 -8.85
N ALA A 188 1.92 14.77 -9.92
CA ALA A 188 3.25 14.49 -10.42
C ALA A 188 3.83 15.74 -11.13
N ARG A 189 4.17 16.74 -10.30
CA ARG A 189 5.16 17.79 -10.55
C ARG A 189 4.74 18.82 -11.62
N THR A 190 4.91 20.10 -11.25
CA THR A 190 5.05 21.22 -12.17
C THR A 190 5.63 20.76 -13.49
N ARG A 191 4.86 20.89 -14.58
CA ARG A 191 5.39 20.74 -15.95
C ARG A 191 6.74 21.47 -15.97
N PRO A 192 7.90 20.79 -16.14
CA PRO A 192 9.02 21.50 -16.71
C PRO A 192 8.49 22.00 -18.04
N SER A 193 8.70 23.29 -18.32
CA SER A 193 8.59 23.79 -19.68
C SER A 193 9.21 22.76 -20.62
N PHE A 194 8.50 22.43 -21.69
CA PHE A 194 9.03 21.64 -22.80
C PHE A 194 10.44 22.16 -23.09
N ASN A 195 11.47 21.42 -22.67
CA ASN A 195 12.82 21.77 -23.03
C ASN A 195 13.02 21.20 -24.44
N VAL A 196 12.80 22.06 -25.43
CA VAL A 196 12.96 21.77 -26.86
C VAL A 196 14.41 21.36 -27.20
N ASN A 197 15.33 21.45 -26.22
CA ASN A 197 16.74 21.11 -26.36
C ASN A 197 17.15 19.82 -25.61
N ALA A 198 16.21 18.96 -25.19
CA ALA A 198 16.59 17.58 -24.87
C ALA A 198 17.06 16.94 -26.17
N CYS A 199 18.38 16.72 -26.29
CA CYS A 199 19.01 16.16 -27.48
C CYS A 199 18.22 14.95 -27.98
N ASP A 200 17.65 15.15 -29.16
CA ASP A 200 16.78 14.30 -29.94
C ASP A 200 17.51 13.04 -30.41
N SER A 201 17.97 12.24 -29.45
CA SER A 201 18.34 10.85 -29.64
C SER A 201 17.11 9.99 -29.39
N SER A 202 15.97 10.44 -29.93
CA SER A 202 14.87 9.54 -30.24
C SER A 202 15.46 8.50 -31.20
N PRO A 203 15.42 7.20 -30.90
CA PRO A 203 15.83 6.19 -31.87
C PRO A 203 14.76 6.18 -32.97
N LYS A 204 14.90 7.07 -33.96
CA LYS A 204 13.96 7.23 -35.08
C LYS A 204 13.81 5.93 -35.89
N GLU A 205 14.77 5.01 -35.74
CA GLU A 205 14.69 3.64 -36.27
C GLU A 205 13.85 2.69 -35.41
N CYS A 206 13.81 2.83 -34.09
CA CYS A 206 13.07 1.90 -33.22
C CYS A 206 11.56 2.04 -33.35
N MET A 207 11.05 3.28 -33.54
CA MET A 207 9.61 3.53 -33.64
C MET A 207 8.96 2.91 -34.90
N LYS A 208 9.78 2.40 -35.85
CA LYS A 208 9.30 1.65 -37.01
C LYS A 208 9.09 0.16 -36.72
N SER A 209 9.68 -0.36 -35.65
CA SER A 209 9.46 -1.72 -35.17
C SER A 209 8.41 -1.69 -34.07
N HIS A 210 7.39 -2.55 -34.13
CA HIS A 210 6.41 -2.74 -33.06
C HIS A 210 7.02 -3.31 -31.75
N GLU A 211 8.35 -3.28 -31.60
CA GLU A 211 9.09 -3.94 -30.52
C GLU A 211 9.49 -3.02 -29.37
N CYS A 212 9.38 -1.70 -29.51
CA CYS A 212 9.66 -0.76 -28.41
C CYS A 212 8.45 0.01 -27.91
N ILE A 213 8.36 0.08 -26.59
CA ILE A 213 7.29 0.72 -25.84
C ILE A 213 7.87 1.96 -25.17
N GLN A 214 7.27 3.12 -25.45
CA GLN A 214 7.60 4.36 -24.75
C GLN A 214 6.93 4.38 -23.38
N ARG A 215 7.70 4.70 -22.34
CA ARG A 215 7.23 4.86 -20.96
C ARG A 215 7.62 6.24 -20.43
N ARG A 216 7.04 6.63 -19.30
CA ARG A 216 7.38 7.88 -18.59
C ARG A 216 7.96 7.58 -17.21
N CYS A 217 9.11 8.17 -16.91
CA CYS A 217 9.78 7.97 -15.63
C CYS A 217 8.97 8.59 -14.50
N VAL A 218 8.67 7.83 -13.43
CA VAL A 218 7.89 8.34 -12.28
C VAL A 218 8.68 9.28 -11.37
N ARG A 219 10.02 9.34 -11.55
CA ARG A 219 10.93 10.19 -10.77
C ARG A 219 11.19 11.53 -11.46
N CYS A 220 11.64 11.53 -12.71
CA CYS A 220 12.02 12.75 -13.44
C CYS A 220 11.02 13.18 -14.53
N SER A 221 9.98 12.39 -14.79
CA SER A 221 8.96 12.64 -15.82
C SER A 221 9.45 12.62 -17.28
N LYS A 222 10.74 12.32 -17.52
CA LYS A 222 11.29 12.08 -18.88
C LYS A 222 10.69 10.82 -19.50
N ALA A 223 10.56 10.82 -20.82
CA ALA A 223 10.21 9.63 -21.56
C ALA A 223 11.43 8.73 -21.77
N PHE A 224 11.22 7.42 -21.74
CA PHE A 224 12.27 6.42 -21.99
C PHE A 224 11.66 5.22 -22.73
N PHE A 225 12.50 4.40 -23.36
CA PHE A 225 12.04 3.29 -24.20
C PHE A 225 12.50 1.94 -23.66
N VAL A 226 11.59 0.97 -23.67
CA VAL A 226 11.83 -0.42 -23.28
C VAL A 226 11.38 -1.37 -24.38
N THR A 227 11.97 -2.56 -24.42
CA THR A 227 11.59 -3.67 -25.31
C THR A 227 11.31 -4.91 -24.47
N ALA A 228 10.82 -5.99 -25.10
CA ALA A 228 10.71 -7.29 -24.44
C ALA A 228 12.05 -7.82 -23.89
N LYS A 229 13.18 -7.37 -24.46
CA LYS A 229 14.54 -7.80 -24.07
C LYS A 229 15.19 -6.90 -23.00
N GLY A 230 14.60 -5.75 -22.69
CA GLY A 230 15.13 -4.82 -21.68
C GLY A 230 15.07 -3.34 -22.08
N TYR A 231 15.82 -2.51 -21.34
CA TYR A 231 15.88 -1.05 -21.51
C TYR A 231 16.69 -0.66 -22.76
N LEU A 232 16.09 0.11 -23.66
CA LEU A 232 16.84 0.75 -24.75
C LEU A 232 17.49 2.04 -24.29
N THR A 233 16.75 2.84 -23.52
CA THR A 233 17.27 4.07 -22.94
C THR A 233 18.13 3.74 -21.72
N GLN A 234 19.45 3.93 -21.86
CA GLN A 234 20.46 3.74 -20.81
C GLN A 234 20.88 5.07 -20.17
N GLU A 235 20.09 6.14 -20.33
CA GLU A 235 20.40 7.45 -19.77
C GLU A 235 20.19 7.46 -18.24
N GLN A 236 21.06 8.20 -17.54
CA GLN A 236 20.94 8.37 -16.10
C GLN A 236 19.70 9.20 -15.72
N CYS A 237 19.00 8.73 -14.70
CA CYS A 237 17.85 9.39 -14.13
C CYS A 237 18.26 10.38 -13.03
N ILE A 238 18.30 11.67 -13.37
CA ILE A 238 18.57 12.76 -12.42
C ILE A 238 17.25 13.39 -11.96
N TYR A 239 16.98 13.40 -10.64
CA TYR A 239 15.71 13.87 -10.07
C TYR A 239 15.84 14.41 -8.65
N HIS A 240 14.80 15.11 -8.17
CA HIS A 240 14.63 15.43 -6.75
C HIS A 240 13.72 14.40 -6.10
N TRP A 241 14.17 13.72 -5.04
CA TRP A 241 13.32 12.82 -4.26
C TRP A 241 12.41 13.59 -3.30
N GLY A 242 12.83 14.78 -2.85
CA GLY A 242 12.07 15.63 -1.93
C GLY A 242 10.91 16.34 -2.60
N LYS A 243 9.91 16.74 -1.80
CA LYS A 243 8.77 17.53 -2.26
C LYS A 243 9.11 19.02 -2.21
N LEU A 244 8.48 19.82 -3.07
CA LEU A 244 8.58 21.27 -3.02
C LEU A 244 7.71 21.79 -1.86
N ARG A 245 8.28 22.60 -0.94
CA ARG A 245 7.56 23.21 0.19
C ARG A 245 7.83 24.70 0.27
N SER A 246 6.78 25.48 0.52
CA SER A 246 6.91 26.91 0.84
C SER A 246 7.19 27.06 2.34
N THR A 247 8.25 27.76 2.70
CA THR A 247 8.56 28.08 4.10
C THR A 247 7.96 29.45 4.47
N PRO A 248 7.03 29.54 5.44
CA PRO A 248 6.57 30.82 5.95
C PRO A 248 7.69 31.48 6.78
N GLY A 249 8.06 32.73 6.48
CA GLY A 249 8.90 33.54 7.38
C GLY A 249 9.98 34.42 6.73
N GLN A 250 10.43 34.14 5.49
CA GLN A 250 11.47 34.95 4.81
C GLN A 250 11.22 35.05 3.30
N GLY A 251 10.13 35.72 2.94
CA GLY A 251 9.61 35.72 1.57
C GLY A 251 9.07 34.35 1.18
N TYR A 252 8.13 34.30 0.24
CA TYR A 252 7.54 33.05 -0.24
C TYR A 252 8.57 32.25 -1.08
N LYS A 253 9.58 31.66 -0.43
CA LYS A 253 10.55 30.78 -1.08
C LYS A 253 10.02 29.35 -1.05
N THR A 254 9.84 28.78 -2.23
CA THR A 254 9.40 27.40 -2.39
C THR A 254 10.60 26.57 -2.80
N LEU A 255 11.03 25.66 -1.92
CA LEU A 255 12.28 24.90 -2.06
C LEU A 255 12.02 23.40 -1.94
N TYR A 256 12.86 22.60 -2.59
CA TYR A 256 12.83 21.15 -2.44
C TYR A 256 13.28 20.72 -1.04
N THR A 257 12.58 19.77 -0.42
CA THR A 257 12.96 19.24 0.91
C THR A 257 14.25 18.41 0.90
N CYS A 258 14.69 17.93 -0.27
CA CYS A 258 15.88 17.08 -0.38
C CYS A 258 17.20 17.84 -0.36
N CYS A 259 17.29 18.96 -1.08
CA CYS A 259 18.52 19.72 -1.27
C CYS A 259 18.38 21.22 -1.03
N ARG A 260 17.17 21.69 -0.63
CA ARG A 260 16.81 23.12 -0.56
C ARG A 260 16.97 23.86 -1.90
N GLY A 261 17.06 23.14 -3.01
CA GLY A 261 17.10 23.71 -4.36
C GLY A 261 15.79 24.43 -4.72
N LYS A 262 15.90 25.42 -5.60
CA LYS A 262 14.75 26.14 -6.20
C LYS A 262 13.97 25.23 -7.16
N PRO A 263 12.72 25.58 -7.55
CA PRO A 263 11.88 24.72 -8.39
C PRO A 263 12.50 24.35 -9.75
N ASP A 264 13.31 25.25 -10.31
CA ASP A 264 14.05 25.16 -11.58
C ASP A 264 15.42 24.48 -11.46
N ALA A 265 15.86 24.15 -10.25
CA ALA A 265 17.16 23.51 -10.04
C ALA A 265 17.19 22.09 -10.62
N PRO A 266 18.32 21.65 -11.23
CA PRO A 266 18.48 20.28 -11.69
C PRO A 266 18.35 19.30 -10.51
N GLY A 267 17.94 18.07 -10.80
CA GLY A 267 17.75 17.03 -9.79
C GLY A 267 19.00 16.80 -8.94
N CYS A 268 18.83 16.60 -7.64
CA CYS A 268 19.93 16.40 -6.69
C CYS A 268 20.24 14.92 -6.40
N THR A 269 19.66 13.99 -7.16
CA THR A 269 19.81 12.54 -6.97
C THR A 269 19.90 11.87 -8.32
N ASN A 270 20.81 10.91 -8.41
CA ASN A 270 21.12 10.21 -9.64
C ASN A 270 20.83 8.72 -9.44
N CYS A 271 20.17 8.12 -10.42
CA CYS A 271 19.96 6.68 -10.56
C CYS A 271 20.38 6.25 -11.95
N GLU A 272 20.87 5.02 -12.09
CA GLU A 272 21.42 4.51 -13.34
C GLU A 272 20.41 4.51 -14.49
N LEU A 273 19.14 4.19 -14.18
CA LEU A 273 18.08 4.07 -15.17
C LEU A 273 16.80 4.78 -14.74
N HIS A 274 15.96 5.06 -15.72
CA HIS A 274 14.59 5.50 -15.50
C HIS A 274 13.70 4.36 -14.98
N VAL A 275 12.68 4.70 -14.20
CA VAL A 275 11.79 3.71 -13.56
C VAL A 275 10.33 4.09 -13.78
N TRP A 276 9.46 3.08 -13.81
CA TRP A 276 8.02 3.23 -13.99
C TRP A 276 7.25 2.29 -13.05
N ASN A 277 5.96 2.52 -12.86
CA ASN A 277 5.18 1.77 -11.88
C ASN A 277 4.64 0.42 -12.40
N GLY A 278 4.87 0.07 -13.66
CA GLY A 278 4.37 -1.19 -14.26
C GLY A 278 2.96 -1.11 -14.85
N TYR A 279 2.26 0.00 -14.62
CA TYR A 279 0.87 0.18 -15.01
C TYR A 279 0.67 1.47 -15.78
N GLU A 280 -0.34 1.47 -16.65
CA GLU A 280 -0.70 2.63 -17.46
C GLU A 280 -1.71 3.52 -16.75
N ALA A 281 -1.76 4.78 -17.16
CA ALA A 281 -2.78 5.68 -16.68
C ALA A 281 -4.17 5.30 -17.21
N GLY A 282 -5.19 5.47 -16.38
CA GLY A 282 -6.56 5.06 -16.67
C GLY A 282 -6.88 3.69 -16.08
N VAL A 283 -7.75 2.94 -16.75
CA VAL A 283 -8.22 1.64 -16.28
C VAL A 283 -7.30 0.55 -16.82
N ASN A 284 -6.60 -0.14 -15.91
CA ASN A 284 -5.81 -1.32 -16.24
C ASN A 284 -6.73 -2.55 -16.19
N ARG A 285 -6.63 -3.46 -17.16
CA ARG A 285 -7.45 -4.69 -17.27
C ARG A 285 -6.57 -5.93 -17.40
N ASN A 286 -7.16 -7.10 -17.18
CA ASN A 286 -6.55 -8.41 -17.43
C ASN A 286 -5.21 -8.60 -16.68
N CYS A 287 -5.23 -8.25 -15.39
CA CYS A 287 -4.04 -8.18 -14.56
C CYS A 287 -3.53 -9.58 -14.17
N GLU A 288 -2.60 -10.11 -14.97
CA GLU A 288 -2.00 -11.44 -14.78
C GLU A 288 -1.37 -11.62 -13.39
N GLY A 289 -1.66 -12.77 -12.77
CA GLY A 289 -1.11 -13.19 -11.48
C GLY A 289 -1.80 -12.57 -10.27
N PHE A 290 -2.94 -11.90 -10.47
CA PHE A 290 -3.78 -11.51 -9.35
C PHE A 290 -4.60 -12.68 -8.81
N VAL A 291 -4.67 -12.78 -7.48
CA VAL A 291 -5.44 -13.80 -6.77
C VAL A 291 -6.47 -13.15 -5.87
N LYS A 292 -7.63 -13.80 -5.71
CA LYS A 292 -8.69 -13.34 -4.81
C LYS A 292 -8.58 -14.05 -3.46
N THR A 293 -8.79 -13.29 -2.38
CA THR A 293 -9.05 -13.89 -1.06
C THR A 293 -10.35 -14.70 -1.13
N HIS A 294 -10.35 -15.86 -0.48
CA HIS A 294 -11.49 -16.78 -0.52
C HIS A 294 -12.23 -16.75 0.83
N PRO A 295 -13.55 -17.01 0.83
CA PRO A 295 -14.31 -17.11 2.07
C PRO A 295 -13.70 -18.12 3.03
N ALA A 296 -13.88 -17.90 4.33
CA ALA A 296 -13.54 -18.91 5.32
C ALA A 296 -14.32 -20.19 5.05
N GLU A 297 -13.64 -21.35 5.07
CA GLU A 297 -14.28 -22.66 4.85
C GLU A 297 -15.35 -22.95 5.90
N TYR A 298 -15.12 -22.49 7.12
CA TYR A 298 -16.04 -22.59 8.23
C TYR A 298 -16.29 -21.20 8.81
N PRO A 299 -17.55 -20.81 9.04
CA PRO A 299 -17.84 -19.57 9.76
C PRO A 299 -17.23 -19.66 11.16
N ALA A 300 -16.56 -18.60 11.59
CA ALA A 300 -16.05 -18.54 12.96
C ALA A 300 -17.25 -18.65 13.92
N GLU A 301 -17.13 -19.48 14.97
CA GLU A 301 -18.23 -19.71 15.92
C GLU A 301 -18.79 -18.41 16.51
N ASP A 302 -17.92 -17.41 16.61
CA ASP A 302 -18.21 -16.12 17.21
C ASP A 302 -18.31 -14.99 16.15
N GLY A 303 -18.18 -15.32 14.86
CA GLY A 303 -18.22 -14.42 13.71
C GLY A 303 -16.98 -13.54 13.51
N PHE A 304 -15.91 -13.73 14.28
CA PHE A 304 -14.68 -12.96 14.17
C PHE A 304 -13.67 -13.62 13.22
N HIS A 305 -13.30 -12.92 12.15
CA HIS A 305 -12.41 -13.42 11.09
C HIS A 305 -11.01 -12.79 11.08
N GLY A 306 -10.64 -12.12 12.18
CA GLY A 306 -9.33 -11.49 12.35
C GLY A 306 -9.24 -10.05 11.82
N VAL A 307 -8.29 -9.30 12.38
CA VAL A 307 -7.90 -7.96 11.93
C VAL A 307 -6.38 -7.94 11.83
N TYR A 308 -5.87 -7.54 10.67
CA TYR A 308 -4.43 -7.43 10.44
C TYR A 308 -4.09 -6.09 9.78
N ALA A 309 -2.95 -5.51 10.13
CA ALA A 309 -2.35 -4.46 9.32
C ALA A 309 -1.31 -5.03 8.37
N VAL A 310 -1.28 -4.49 7.15
CA VAL A 310 -0.36 -4.92 6.09
C VAL A 310 0.41 -3.71 5.59
N ASP A 311 1.72 -3.88 5.43
CA ASP A 311 2.58 -2.92 4.76
C ASP A 311 3.64 -3.66 3.92
N CYS A 312 3.91 -3.14 2.73
CA CYS A 312 4.84 -3.72 1.77
C CYS A 312 5.97 -2.76 1.41
N GLU A 313 7.17 -3.31 1.24
CA GLU A 313 8.28 -2.60 0.62
C GLU A 313 8.44 -3.06 -0.83
N MET A 314 8.49 -2.11 -1.77
CA MET A 314 8.60 -2.37 -3.20
C MET A 314 9.89 -1.83 -3.80
N SER A 315 10.37 -2.55 -4.82
CA SER A 315 11.55 -2.17 -5.62
C SER A 315 11.17 -2.04 -7.10
N TYR A 316 11.87 -1.18 -7.82
CA TYR A 316 11.68 -1.05 -9.26
C TYR A 316 12.44 -2.14 -10.01
N THR A 317 11.75 -2.83 -10.90
CA THR A 317 12.27 -3.84 -11.81
C THR A 317 12.01 -3.42 -13.25
N VAL A 318 12.46 -4.24 -14.19
CA VAL A 318 12.20 -3.97 -15.61
C VAL A 318 10.72 -4.00 -15.97
N ALA A 319 9.89 -4.68 -15.18
CA ALA A 319 8.45 -4.79 -15.39
C ALA A 319 7.64 -3.74 -14.62
N GLY A 320 8.29 -2.90 -13.80
CA GLY A 320 7.62 -1.88 -13.00
C GLY A 320 7.95 -1.98 -11.51
N LEU A 321 7.03 -1.55 -10.66
CA LEU A 321 7.20 -1.61 -9.21
C LEU A 321 6.72 -2.97 -8.70
N GLU A 322 7.62 -3.80 -8.17
CA GLU A 322 7.32 -5.15 -7.67
C GLU A 322 7.57 -5.29 -6.16
N LEU A 323 6.85 -6.21 -5.53
CA LEU A 323 6.97 -6.53 -4.11
C LEU A 323 8.36 -7.10 -3.78
N THR A 324 8.96 -6.59 -2.70
CA THR A 324 10.25 -7.08 -2.19
C THR A 324 10.26 -7.42 -0.70
N LYS A 325 9.32 -6.89 0.09
CA LYS A 325 9.06 -7.31 1.47
C LYS A 325 7.58 -7.13 1.77
N VAL A 326 7.02 -8.02 2.55
CA VAL A 326 5.68 -7.86 3.14
C VAL A 326 5.77 -8.11 4.64
N THR A 327 5.05 -7.29 5.40
CA THR A 327 4.88 -7.45 6.83
C THR A 327 3.39 -7.38 7.16
N VAL A 328 2.93 -8.32 7.97
CA VAL A 328 1.56 -8.43 8.46
C VAL A 328 1.61 -8.47 9.99
N VAL A 329 0.88 -7.56 10.62
CA VAL A 329 0.88 -7.34 12.07
C VAL A 329 -0.52 -7.56 12.62
N ALA A 330 -0.64 -8.33 13.70
CA ALA A 330 -1.88 -8.54 14.43
C ALA A 330 -2.20 -7.36 15.37
N VAL A 331 -3.41 -7.31 15.92
CA VAL A 331 -3.88 -6.17 16.74
C VAL A 331 -3.06 -5.99 18.01
N ASP A 332 -2.57 -7.08 18.59
CA ASP A 332 -1.67 -7.10 19.76
C ASP A 332 -0.24 -6.62 19.44
N GLY A 333 0.07 -6.35 18.18
CA GLY A 333 1.40 -5.95 17.70
C GLY A 333 2.31 -7.13 17.33
N ALA A 334 1.84 -8.38 17.44
CA ALA A 334 2.62 -9.54 17.03
C ALA A 334 2.78 -9.57 15.50
N VAL A 335 3.96 -9.97 15.03
CA VAL A 335 4.22 -10.19 13.61
C VAL A 335 3.55 -11.51 13.21
N ALA A 336 2.44 -11.43 12.49
CA ALA A 336 1.71 -12.59 11.98
C ALA A 336 2.41 -13.22 10.77
N TYR A 337 2.98 -12.38 9.91
CA TYR A 337 3.73 -12.83 8.74
C TYR A 337 4.75 -11.77 8.32
N GLN A 338 5.99 -12.16 8.05
CA GLN A 338 7.00 -11.27 7.50
C GLN A 338 7.98 -12.04 6.63
N THR A 339 8.21 -11.56 5.41
CA THR A 339 9.21 -12.15 4.52
C THR A 339 9.75 -11.15 3.52
N LEU A 340 10.99 -11.39 3.09
CA LEU A 340 11.50 -10.85 1.84
C LEU A 340 10.96 -11.67 0.67
N VAL A 341 10.70 -11.00 -0.45
CA VAL A 341 10.10 -11.58 -1.66
C VAL A 341 11.09 -11.46 -2.80
N ASN A 342 11.24 -12.55 -3.56
CA ASN A 342 12.06 -12.58 -4.75
C ASN A 342 11.22 -12.08 -5.93
N PRO A 343 11.47 -10.86 -6.46
CA PRO A 343 10.72 -10.36 -7.59
C PRO A 343 10.99 -11.22 -8.83
N LYS A 344 9.98 -11.39 -9.69
CA LYS A 344 10.10 -12.22 -10.91
C LYS A 344 11.10 -11.63 -11.89
N ASN A 345 11.19 -10.30 -11.93
CA ASN A 345 11.99 -9.59 -12.92
C ASN A 345 13.25 -8.97 -12.31
N PRO A 346 14.32 -8.77 -13.10
CA PRO A 346 15.54 -8.12 -12.64
C PRO A 346 15.29 -6.73 -12.05
N ILE A 347 15.90 -6.50 -10.89
CA ILE A 347 15.82 -5.22 -10.16
C ILE A 347 16.64 -4.16 -10.89
N VAL A 348 16.00 -3.02 -11.10
CA VAL A 348 16.59 -1.79 -11.64
C VAL A 348 17.02 -0.87 -10.50
N ASP A 349 16.20 -0.76 -9.44
CA ASP A 349 16.50 0.10 -8.28
C ASP A 349 15.75 -0.43 -7.05
N CYS A 350 16.47 -0.74 -5.96
CA CYS A 350 15.90 -1.27 -4.72
C CYS A 350 15.00 -0.27 -3.98
N ASN A 351 15.01 1.00 -4.40
CA ASN A 351 14.26 2.08 -3.78
C ASN A 351 14.60 2.29 -2.30
N THR A 352 15.82 1.94 -1.88
CA THR A 352 16.28 1.78 -0.48
C THR A 352 15.95 2.95 0.43
N ARG A 353 15.98 4.19 -0.09
CA ARG A 353 15.60 5.39 0.68
C ARG A 353 14.18 5.32 1.26
N PHE A 354 13.28 4.63 0.56
CA PHE A 354 11.90 4.47 0.95
C PHE A 354 11.65 3.04 1.45
N SER A 355 12.19 2.03 0.75
CA SER A 355 11.91 0.63 1.06
C SER A 355 12.70 0.05 2.25
N GLY A 356 13.83 0.67 2.59
CA GLY A 356 14.83 0.09 3.49
C GLY A 356 15.51 -1.18 2.98
N ILE A 357 15.15 -1.65 1.78
CA ILE A 357 15.71 -2.85 1.17
C ILE A 357 17.00 -2.52 0.43
N THR A 358 18.06 -3.27 0.72
CA THR A 358 19.34 -3.15 0.02
C THR A 358 19.52 -4.26 -1.02
N GLN A 359 20.44 -4.04 -1.96
CA GLN A 359 20.83 -5.08 -2.92
C GLN A 359 21.39 -6.33 -2.23
N ARG A 360 21.98 -6.19 -1.03
CA ARG A 360 22.50 -7.31 -0.25
C ARG A 360 21.36 -8.17 0.27
N ASP A 361 20.33 -7.52 0.82
CA ASP A 361 19.14 -8.21 1.32
C ASP A 361 18.53 -9.04 0.21
N LEU A 362 18.38 -8.48 -0.99
CA LEU A 362 17.75 -9.18 -2.13
C LEU A 362 18.62 -10.30 -2.75
N LYS A 363 19.94 -10.27 -2.56
CA LYS A 363 20.84 -11.32 -3.07
C LYS A 363 20.86 -12.56 -2.19
N VAL A 364 20.62 -12.41 -0.88
CA VAL A 364 20.82 -13.47 0.11
C VAL A 364 19.53 -13.82 0.86
N GLY A 365 18.62 -12.86 1.00
CA GLY A 365 17.47 -12.91 1.90
C GLY A 365 16.20 -13.53 1.32
N PRO A 366 15.75 -13.19 0.10
CA PRO A 366 14.50 -13.72 -0.44
C PRO A 366 14.54 -15.23 -0.62
N THR A 367 13.59 -15.91 0.04
CA THR A 367 13.40 -17.37 -0.10
C THR A 367 12.09 -17.71 -0.80
N LYS A 368 11.18 -16.75 -0.96
CA LYS A 368 9.83 -16.96 -1.51
C LYS A 368 9.56 -16.07 -2.71
N SER A 369 8.92 -16.65 -3.70
CA SER A 369 8.33 -15.94 -4.85
C SER A 369 6.98 -15.32 -4.48
N LEU A 370 6.49 -14.37 -5.28
CA LEU A 370 5.18 -13.75 -5.07
C LEU A 370 4.03 -14.78 -4.96
N PRO A 371 3.91 -15.81 -5.82
CA PRO A 371 2.86 -16.82 -5.68
C PRO A 371 2.90 -17.57 -4.33
N GLN A 372 4.09 -17.92 -3.85
CA GLN A 372 4.23 -18.59 -2.54
C GLN A 372 3.78 -17.67 -1.41
N VAL A 373 4.13 -16.38 -1.47
CA VAL A 373 3.67 -15.39 -0.49
C VAL A 373 2.16 -15.23 -0.55
N GLN A 374 1.56 -15.20 -1.74
CA GLN A 374 0.11 -15.15 -1.91
C GLN A 374 -0.57 -16.36 -1.27
N ASP A 375 -0.02 -17.56 -1.47
CA ASP A 375 -0.55 -18.78 -0.87
C ASP A 375 -0.45 -18.75 0.66
N ASP A 376 0.71 -18.35 1.20
CA ASP A 376 0.91 -18.21 2.65
C ASP A 376 -0.08 -17.23 3.28
N LEU A 377 -0.27 -16.06 2.65
CA LEU A 377 -1.20 -15.04 3.13
C LEU A 377 -2.66 -15.53 3.07
N ARG A 378 -3.04 -16.26 2.02
CA ARG A 378 -4.41 -16.78 1.84
C ARG A 378 -4.76 -17.90 2.83
N VAL A 379 -3.79 -18.47 3.56
CA VAL A 379 -4.07 -19.42 4.65
C VAL A 379 -4.85 -18.75 5.79
N PHE A 380 -4.52 -17.50 6.13
CA PHE A 380 -5.09 -16.82 7.30
C PHE A 380 -5.84 -15.51 6.96
N ILE A 381 -5.58 -14.90 5.81
CA ILE A 381 -6.35 -13.75 5.29
C ILE A 381 -7.49 -14.29 4.41
N ARG A 382 -8.68 -14.39 5.01
CA ARG A 382 -9.92 -14.80 4.33
C ARG A 382 -10.66 -13.57 3.80
N ALA A 383 -11.70 -13.78 2.99
CA ALA A 383 -12.50 -12.68 2.44
C ALA A 383 -13.13 -11.79 3.52
N GLU A 384 -13.42 -12.37 4.69
CA GLU A 384 -14.05 -11.73 5.84
C GLU A 384 -13.05 -11.01 6.77
N THR A 385 -11.76 -11.37 6.72
CA THR A 385 -10.69 -10.75 7.51
C THR A 385 -10.62 -9.26 7.21
N LEU A 386 -10.39 -8.40 8.22
CA LEU A 386 -10.22 -6.96 7.97
C LEU A 386 -8.73 -6.63 7.78
N LEU A 387 -8.40 -5.96 6.67
CA LEU A 387 -7.06 -5.45 6.42
C LEU A 387 -6.99 -3.94 6.68
N ILE A 388 -6.00 -3.52 7.46
CA ILE A 388 -5.69 -2.12 7.75
C ILE A 388 -4.38 -1.72 7.06
N GLY A 389 -4.33 -0.53 6.48
CA GLY A 389 -3.09 0.01 5.92
C GLY A 389 -3.10 1.51 5.67
N HIS A 390 -2.11 2.01 4.94
CA HIS A 390 -2.01 3.42 4.55
C HIS A 390 -1.71 3.58 3.05
N GLY A 391 -2.74 3.84 2.24
CA GLY A 391 -2.60 3.78 0.78
C GLY A 391 -2.46 2.34 0.28
N LEU A 392 -3.23 1.44 0.90
CA LEU A 392 -3.17 -0.01 0.76
C LEU A 392 -3.50 -0.48 -0.68
N GLU A 393 -4.02 0.41 -1.54
CA GLU A 393 -4.15 0.13 -2.96
C GLU A 393 -2.80 -0.17 -3.63
N ASN A 394 -1.70 0.39 -3.09
CA ASN A 394 -0.36 0.16 -3.63
C ASN A 394 0.14 -1.23 -3.23
N ASP A 395 -0.02 -1.58 -1.96
CA ASP A 395 0.33 -2.87 -1.38
C ASP A 395 -0.44 -4.00 -2.06
N LEU A 396 -1.77 -3.88 -2.17
CA LEU A 396 -2.61 -4.91 -2.81
C LEU A 396 -2.31 -5.07 -4.30
N ARG A 397 -1.89 -4.02 -5.01
CA ARG A 397 -1.40 -4.14 -6.40
C ARG A 397 -0.03 -4.82 -6.49
N ALA A 398 0.87 -4.56 -5.55
CA ALA A 398 2.19 -5.19 -5.50
C ALA A 398 2.09 -6.67 -5.11
N LEU A 399 1.22 -6.99 -4.13
CA LEU A 399 0.84 -8.34 -3.74
C LEU A 399 0.03 -9.07 -4.81
N LYS A 400 -0.52 -8.33 -5.77
CA LYS A 400 -1.48 -8.83 -6.74
C LYS A 400 -2.62 -9.59 -6.05
N MET A 401 -3.23 -8.98 -5.05
CA MET A 401 -4.33 -9.57 -4.26
C MET A 401 -5.59 -8.73 -4.35
N ILE A 402 -6.74 -9.39 -4.51
CA ILE A 402 -8.07 -8.79 -4.43
C ILE A 402 -8.68 -9.12 -3.07
N HIS A 403 -8.99 -8.07 -2.32
CA HIS A 403 -9.59 -8.17 -0.99
C HIS A 403 -10.49 -6.95 -0.72
N SER A 404 -11.71 -7.18 -0.25
CA SER A 404 -12.76 -6.15 -0.17
C SER A 404 -12.89 -5.52 1.21
N ASN A 405 -12.50 -6.23 2.28
CA ASN A 405 -12.68 -5.77 3.66
C ASN A 405 -11.48 -4.92 4.11
N VAL A 406 -11.35 -3.74 3.49
CA VAL A 406 -10.21 -2.84 3.71
C VAL A 406 -10.60 -1.62 4.52
N VAL A 407 -9.77 -1.29 5.51
CA VAL A 407 -9.74 -0.01 6.24
C VAL A 407 -8.44 0.72 5.90
N ASP A 408 -8.52 1.85 5.22
CA ASP A 408 -7.34 2.61 4.83
C ASP A 408 -7.21 3.91 5.62
N THR A 409 -6.15 4.03 6.42
CA THR A 409 -5.91 5.20 7.27
C THR A 409 -5.76 6.51 6.49
N SER A 410 -5.30 6.47 5.24
CA SER A 410 -5.21 7.67 4.38
C SER A 410 -6.60 8.18 3.95
N ILE A 411 -7.63 7.33 4.03
CA ILE A 411 -9.03 7.63 3.72
C ILE A 411 -9.82 7.89 5.00
N SER A 412 -9.61 7.08 6.06
CA SER A 412 -10.24 7.22 7.37
C SER A 412 -9.87 8.54 8.07
N PHE A 413 -8.72 9.14 7.71
CA PHE A 413 -8.28 10.47 8.14
C PHE A 413 -8.19 11.42 6.93
N PRO A 414 -9.34 11.95 6.46
CA PRO A 414 -9.39 12.69 5.20
C PRO A 414 -8.63 14.02 5.28
N HIS A 415 -7.93 14.36 4.19
CA HIS A 415 -7.28 15.65 4.04
C HIS A 415 -8.32 16.78 3.89
N HIS A 416 -8.07 17.95 4.49
CA HIS A 416 -8.99 19.09 4.45
C HIS A 416 -9.26 19.64 3.03
N LYS A 417 -8.35 19.39 2.08
CA LYS A 417 -8.51 19.75 0.65
C LYS A 417 -9.29 18.71 -0.16
N GLY A 418 -9.65 17.59 0.44
CA GLY A 418 -10.23 16.44 -0.26
C GLY A 418 -9.27 15.73 -1.22
N PRO A 419 -9.73 14.67 -1.90
CA PRO A 419 -8.96 13.96 -2.93
C PRO A 419 -8.47 14.89 -4.06
N PRO A 420 -7.31 14.63 -4.67
CA PRO A 420 -6.41 13.49 -4.45
C PRO A 420 -5.43 13.69 -3.27
N PHE A 421 -5.58 14.75 -2.47
CA PHE A 421 -4.68 15.02 -1.36
C PHE A 421 -4.93 14.04 -0.21
N ARG A 422 -3.86 13.47 0.34
CA ARG A 422 -3.85 12.60 1.51
C ARG A 422 -2.77 13.07 2.49
N TYR A 423 -3.01 12.93 3.79
CA TYR A 423 -1.94 13.09 4.79
C TYR A 423 -1.00 11.88 4.70
N SER A 424 0.30 12.09 4.87
CA SER A 424 1.21 10.95 5.03
C SER A 424 1.05 10.31 6.40
N LEU A 425 1.35 9.02 6.52
CA LEU A 425 1.33 8.29 7.79
C LEU A 425 2.09 9.04 8.90
N LYS A 426 3.31 9.50 8.60
CA LYS A 426 4.11 10.35 9.52
C LYS A 426 3.38 11.60 10.02
N GLN A 427 2.58 12.26 9.17
CA GLN A 427 1.81 13.44 9.59
C GLN A 427 0.65 13.04 10.50
N LEU A 428 -0.03 11.93 10.22
CA LEU A 428 -1.10 11.41 11.05
C LEU A 428 -0.58 11.01 12.44
N MET A 429 0.52 10.26 12.50
CA MET A 429 1.15 9.86 13.76
C MET A 429 1.56 11.07 14.61
N GLY A 430 2.21 12.07 14.02
CA GLY A 430 2.58 13.29 14.73
C GLY A 430 1.37 14.11 15.19
N THR A 431 0.30 14.16 14.39
CA THR A 431 -0.89 14.97 14.71
C THR A 431 -1.78 14.34 15.78
N TYR A 432 -2.04 13.04 15.69
CA TYR A 432 -3.03 12.35 16.52
C TYR A 432 -2.44 11.63 17.71
N LEU A 433 -1.20 11.13 17.59
CA LEU A 433 -0.53 10.35 18.63
C LEU A 433 0.71 11.04 19.19
N ASN A 434 1.06 12.24 18.71
CA ASN A 434 2.26 12.99 19.10
C ASN A 434 3.53 12.13 19.06
N ARG A 435 3.62 11.25 18.06
CA ARG A 435 4.72 10.30 17.87
C ARG A 435 5.35 10.51 16.51
N ASP A 436 6.68 10.63 16.50
CA ASP A 436 7.46 10.59 15.27
C ASP A 436 7.77 9.14 14.88
N ILE A 437 7.58 8.82 13.60
CA ILE A 437 7.94 7.55 12.96
C ILE A 437 8.83 7.83 11.74
N GLN A 438 9.45 6.79 11.17
CA GLN A 438 10.30 6.91 9.99
C GLN A 438 11.42 7.95 10.22
N CYS A 439 12.08 7.86 11.38
CA CYS A 439 13.14 8.79 11.79
C CYS A 439 14.54 8.33 11.38
N GLY A 440 14.69 7.05 11.02
CA GLY A 440 15.95 6.48 10.57
C GLY A 440 16.35 6.98 9.17
N THR A 441 17.63 6.85 8.86
CA THR A 441 18.19 7.11 7.53
C THR A 441 18.15 5.89 6.60
N ASN A 442 17.81 4.72 7.15
CA ASN A 442 17.95 3.42 6.49
C ASN A 442 16.72 3.01 5.67
N GLY A 443 15.85 3.95 5.31
CA GLY A 443 14.55 3.67 4.70
C GLY A 443 13.43 3.48 5.71
N HIS A 444 12.24 3.13 5.23
CA HIS A 444 11.11 2.82 6.10
C HIS A 444 11.22 1.39 6.63
N ASP A 445 10.47 1.12 7.68
CA ASP A 445 10.29 -0.22 8.19
C ASP A 445 8.80 -0.58 8.17
N SER A 446 8.42 -1.45 7.25
CA SER A 446 7.07 -2.01 7.15
C SER A 446 6.45 -2.49 8.47
N TYR A 447 7.22 -2.96 9.46
CA TYR A 447 6.66 -3.31 10.77
C TYR A 447 6.20 -2.06 11.55
N GLU A 448 7.03 -1.00 11.59
CA GLU A 448 6.67 0.28 12.20
C GLU A 448 5.43 0.88 11.51
N ASP A 449 5.40 0.84 10.18
CA ASP A 449 4.32 1.45 9.39
C ASP A 449 3.00 0.68 9.53
N ALA A 450 3.01 -0.66 9.48
CA ALA A 450 1.81 -1.47 9.74
C ALA A 450 1.29 -1.29 11.18
N SER A 451 2.19 -1.31 12.17
CA SER A 451 1.83 -1.10 13.58
C SER A 451 1.24 0.29 13.84
N ALA A 452 1.77 1.32 13.17
CA ALA A 452 1.27 2.69 13.23
C ALA A 452 -0.17 2.79 12.69
N CYS A 453 -0.50 2.03 11.64
CA CYS A 453 -1.86 1.99 11.10
C CYS A 453 -2.88 1.44 12.10
N ILE A 454 -2.53 0.36 12.82
CA ILE A 454 -3.37 -0.19 13.91
C ILE A 454 -3.57 0.86 15.00
N GLN A 455 -2.49 1.48 15.48
CA GLN A 455 -2.55 2.49 16.55
C GLN A 455 -3.44 3.68 16.18
N LEU A 456 -3.36 4.16 14.93
CA LEU A 456 -4.23 5.23 14.43
C LEU A 456 -5.70 4.82 14.45
N MET A 457 -6.02 3.61 13.99
CA MET A 457 -7.40 3.15 13.97
C MET A 457 -7.95 2.90 15.36
N VAL A 458 -7.16 2.33 16.28
CA VAL A 458 -7.53 2.19 17.70
C VAL A 458 -7.85 3.56 18.30
N PHE A 459 -6.98 4.56 18.12
CA PHE A 459 -7.22 5.92 18.57
C PHE A 459 -8.52 6.50 18.01
N LYS A 460 -8.74 6.33 16.70
CA LYS A 460 -9.92 6.86 16.01
C LYS A 460 -11.22 6.30 16.59
N VAL A 461 -11.30 4.97 16.72
CA VAL A 461 -12.53 4.34 17.24
C VAL A 461 -12.75 4.63 18.72
N GLN A 462 -11.68 4.75 19.53
CA GLN A 462 -11.80 5.15 20.93
C GLN A 462 -12.36 6.57 21.09
N VAL A 463 -11.87 7.51 20.27
CA VAL A 463 -12.37 8.89 20.27
C VAL A 463 -13.82 8.97 19.79
N GLU A 464 -14.20 8.13 18.82
CA GLU A 464 -15.58 8.05 18.33
C GLU A 464 -16.53 7.44 19.37
N GLU A 465 -16.14 6.35 20.03
CA GLU A 465 -16.90 5.73 21.12
C GLU A 465 -17.09 6.69 22.30
N ALA A 466 -16.03 7.41 22.71
CA ALA A 466 -16.10 8.38 23.80
C ALA A 466 -17.01 9.58 23.50
N ARG A 467 -17.38 9.84 22.23
CA ARG A 467 -18.33 10.88 21.85
C ARG A 467 -19.78 10.40 21.85
N LEU A 468 -20.00 9.08 21.93
CA LEU A 468 -21.32 8.46 21.96
C LEU A 468 -21.88 8.33 23.39
N VAL A 469 -21.01 8.41 24.39
CA VAL A 469 -21.32 8.49 25.83
C VAL A 469 -21.40 9.95 26.23
#